data_AF-A0A416ZH49-F1
#
_entry.id   AF-A0A416ZH49-F1
#
_cell.length_a   1.000
_cell.length_b   1.000
_cell.length_c   1.000
_cell.angle_alpha   90.00
_cell.angle_beta   90.00
_cell.angle_gamma   90.00
#
_symmetry.space_group_name_H-M   'P 1'
#
loop_
_entity.id
_entity.type
_entity.pdbx_description
1 polymer ?
#
loop_
_entity_poly.entity_id
_entity_poly.type
_entity_poly.pdbx_seq_one_letter_code
_entity_poly.pdbx_strand_id
1 'polypeptide(L)'
;MFEQAVNCVSGVTASPLEAQLSMLLWMSCDLGGWGYRNFENNYRIVLSNNAKTLIDTDHAEVDMRVLSPDGTKEWMVECQGKVIHDRVGAGTRDSLRATALQTMGHSVTMVTSDQLSDSDKFNALLDLLSAQLNIHWPEKTSKQVFAEDKLRSEIFDDWIKLADEPSATERARRYAENKARRAPGHFLKRKKCPNGMGKRGKYTNVERKPSGHSREN
;
A
#
# COMPACT_ATOMS: atom_id res chain seq x y z
N MET A 1 -1.46 3.35 20.15
CA MET A 1 -1.88 3.39 18.73
C MET A 1 -0.70 2.99 17.85
N PHE A 2 0.47 3.65 17.96
CA PHE A 2 1.74 3.18 17.38
C PHE A 2 2.02 1.67 17.46
N GLU A 3 1.96 1.04 18.65
CA GLU A 3 2.17 -0.42 18.80
C GLU A 3 1.14 -1.27 18.04
N GLN A 4 -0.10 -0.82 17.95
CA GLN A 4 -1.14 -1.49 17.14
C GLN A 4 -0.87 -1.29 15.65
N ALA A 5 -0.31 -0.14 15.29
CA ALA A 5 0.02 0.24 13.92
C ALA A 5 1.22 -0.57 13.40
N VAL A 6 2.25 -0.81 14.23
CA VAL A 6 3.38 -1.73 13.93
C VAL A 6 2.88 -3.16 13.68
N ASN A 7 1.90 -3.63 14.47
CA ASN A 7 1.27 -4.95 14.27
C ASN A 7 0.40 -5.02 13.01
N CYS A 8 0.03 -3.86 12.45
CA CYS A 8 -0.68 -3.72 11.19
C CYS A 8 0.25 -3.15 10.09
N VAL A 9 1.57 -3.39 10.14
CA VAL A 9 2.44 -3.27 8.95
C VAL A 9 2.35 -4.56 8.13
N SER A 10 1.90 -4.47 6.88
CA SER A 10 1.75 -5.63 6.01
C SER A 10 3.06 -5.97 5.33
N GLY A 11 3.54 -7.20 5.46
CA GLY A 11 4.76 -7.64 4.78
C GLY A 11 6.03 -6.95 5.32
N VAL A 12 7.06 -6.87 4.46
CA VAL A 12 8.33 -6.20 4.75
C VAL A 12 8.42 -4.98 3.84
N THR A 13 8.54 -3.78 4.41
CA THR A 13 8.83 -2.55 3.66
C THR A 13 10.34 -2.25 3.65
N ALA A 14 10.82 -1.49 2.69
CA ALA A 14 12.22 -1.06 2.58
C ALA A 14 12.49 0.30 3.23
N SER A 15 11.45 1.10 3.45
CA SER A 15 11.55 2.43 4.05
C SER A 15 10.40 2.73 5.02
N PRO A 16 10.59 3.73 5.92
CA PRO A 16 9.51 4.31 6.69
C PRO A 16 8.35 4.80 5.84
N LEU A 17 8.63 5.43 4.69
CA LEU A 17 7.62 6.00 3.81
C LEU A 17 6.68 4.95 3.22
N GLU A 18 7.23 3.81 2.80
CA GLU A 18 6.43 2.65 2.39
C GLU A 18 5.53 2.10 3.51
N ALA A 19 6.05 2.05 4.74
CA ALA A 19 5.27 1.61 5.89
C ALA A 19 4.10 2.59 6.15
N GLN A 20 4.37 3.89 6.12
CA GLN A 20 3.37 4.94 6.28
C GLN A 20 2.26 4.84 5.22
N LEU A 21 2.62 4.70 3.94
CA LEU A 21 1.65 4.49 2.85
C LEU A 21 0.80 3.24 3.08
N SER A 22 1.45 2.13 3.47
CA SER A 22 0.76 0.87 3.78
C SER A 22 -0.25 1.06 4.91
N MET A 23 0.13 1.79 5.97
CA MET A 23 -0.73 2.03 7.13
C MET A 23 -1.95 2.87 6.76
N LEU A 24 -1.75 3.95 6.00
CA LEU A 24 -2.85 4.81 5.53
C LEU A 24 -3.84 4.05 4.63
N LEU A 25 -3.38 3.20 3.71
CA LEU A 25 -4.27 2.42 2.85
C LEU A 25 -4.91 1.24 3.59
N TRP A 26 -4.14 0.52 4.41
CA TRP A 26 -4.53 -0.76 4.97
C TRP A 26 -5.24 -0.70 6.31
N MET A 27 -4.88 0.19 7.22
CA MET A 27 -5.48 0.14 8.56
C MET A 27 -7.00 0.35 8.47
N SER A 28 -7.76 -0.19 9.43
CA SER A 28 -9.20 0.08 9.45
C SER A 28 -9.45 1.59 9.60
N CYS A 29 -10.59 2.06 9.11
CA CYS A 29 -10.97 3.47 9.26
C CYS A 29 -10.99 3.93 10.73
N ASP A 30 -11.34 3.02 11.66
CA ASP A 30 -11.34 3.30 13.10
C ASP A 30 -9.94 3.52 13.69
N LEU A 31 -8.89 3.06 13.00
CA LEU A 31 -7.49 3.27 13.36
C LEU A 31 -6.82 4.33 12.45
N GLY A 32 -7.60 5.00 11.60
CA GLY A 32 -7.13 6.07 10.72
C GLY A 32 -6.75 5.68 9.30
N GLY A 33 -6.77 4.38 8.94
CA GLY A 33 -6.51 3.95 7.56
C GLY A 33 -7.76 3.99 6.68
N TRP A 34 -7.69 3.37 5.49
CA TRP A 34 -8.79 3.28 4.51
C TRP A 34 -9.35 1.87 4.32
N GLY A 35 -8.83 0.87 5.02
CA GLY A 35 -9.39 -0.47 4.98
C GLY A 35 -9.12 -1.23 3.68
N TYR A 36 -8.26 -0.74 2.78
CA TYR A 36 -7.95 -1.43 1.53
C TYR A 36 -7.05 -2.64 1.75
N ARG A 37 -7.36 -3.79 1.12
CA ARG A 37 -6.66 -5.06 1.39
C ARG A 37 -5.96 -5.66 0.17
N ASN A 38 -6.26 -5.16 -1.02
CA ASN A 38 -5.80 -5.74 -2.28
C ASN A 38 -4.52 -5.03 -2.74
N PHE A 39 -3.46 -5.15 -1.94
CA PHE A 39 -2.15 -4.63 -2.30
C PHE A 39 -1.04 -5.56 -1.79
N GLU A 40 0.15 -5.37 -2.34
CA GLU A 40 1.38 -6.09 -2.03
C GLU A 40 2.53 -5.09 -1.91
N ASN A 41 3.26 -5.13 -0.78
CA ASN A 41 4.46 -4.32 -0.60
C ASN A 41 5.67 -5.01 -1.25
N ASN A 42 6.59 -4.21 -1.79
CA ASN A 42 7.86 -4.68 -2.35
C ASN A 42 7.64 -5.77 -3.42
N TYR A 43 6.67 -5.56 -4.31
CA TYR A 43 6.27 -6.54 -5.30
C TYR A 43 7.37 -6.72 -6.35
N ARG A 44 7.80 -7.96 -6.56
CA ARG A 44 8.87 -8.29 -7.51
C ARG A 44 8.29 -8.59 -8.89
N ILE A 45 8.76 -7.86 -9.89
CA ILE A 45 8.36 -8.00 -11.29
C ILE A 45 9.55 -8.55 -12.07
N VAL A 46 9.35 -9.65 -12.80
CA VAL A 46 10.34 -10.15 -13.77
C VAL A 46 10.25 -9.29 -15.02
N LEU A 47 11.36 -8.72 -15.45
CA LEU A 47 11.39 -7.77 -16.54
C LEU A 47 11.38 -8.46 -17.91
N SER A 48 10.66 -7.87 -18.87
CA SER A 48 10.74 -8.26 -20.27
C SER A 48 12.10 -7.90 -20.87
N ASN A 49 12.51 -8.55 -21.97
CA ASN A 49 13.78 -8.23 -22.63
C ASN A 49 13.89 -6.74 -23.01
N ASN A 50 12.78 -6.11 -23.42
CA ASN A 50 12.76 -4.68 -23.74
C ASN A 50 12.91 -3.80 -22.50
N ALA A 51 12.36 -4.20 -21.36
CA ALA A 51 12.53 -3.47 -20.11
C ALA A 51 13.97 -3.58 -19.57
N LYS A 52 14.62 -4.74 -19.75
CA LYS A 52 16.02 -4.98 -19.37
C LYS A 52 17.02 -4.11 -20.12
N THR A 53 16.70 -3.62 -21.32
CA THR A 53 17.60 -2.70 -22.04
C THR A 53 17.64 -1.31 -21.39
N LEU A 54 16.61 -0.94 -20.62
CA LEU A 54 16.51 0.34 -19.91
C LEU A 54 17.13 0.27 -18.51
N ILE A 55 17.04 -0.90 -17.86
CA ILE A 55 17.59 -1.14 -16.53
C ILE A 55 18.34 -2.48 -16.56
N ASP A 56 19.65 -2.46 -16.29
CA ASP A 56 20.58 -3.60 -16.39
C ASP A 56 20.37 -4.63 -15.24
N THR A 57 19.12 -5.10 -15.10
CA THR A 57 18.68 -6.07 -14.09
C THR A 57 17.57 -6.97 -14.67
N ASP A 58 17.44 -8.20 -14.17
CA ASP A 58 16.38 -9.12 -14.62
C ASP A 58 15.01 -8.89 -13.97
N HIS A 59 14.97 -8.05 -12.94
CA HIS A 59 13.77 -7.78 -12.15
C HIS A 59 13.76 -6.34 -11.62
N ALA A 60 12.56 -5.86 -11.32
CA ALA A 60 12.32 -4.68 -10.52
C ALA A 60 11.55 -5.05 -9.24
N GLU A 61 11.79 -4.33 -8.15
CA GLU A 61 10.95 -4.36 -6.96
C GLU A 61 10.23 -3.00 -6.91
N VAL A 62 8.90 -3.02 -6.93
CA VAL A 62 8.08 -1.82 -6.75
C VAL A 62 7.65 -1.72 -5.29
N ASP A 63 7.68 -0.51 -4.74
CA ASP A 63 7.40 -0.27 -3.33
C ASP A 63 6.01 -0.78 -2.91
N MET A 64 4.99 -0.54 -3.74
CA MET A 64 3.66 -1.11 -3.55
C MET A 64 2.95 -1.37 -4.89
N ARG A 65 2.40 -2.58 -5.02
CA ARG A 65 1.43 -2.93 -6.06
C ARG A 65 0.04 -2.91 -5.47
N VAL A 66 -0.87 -2.12 -6.04
CA VAL A 66 -2.28 -2.07 -5.67
C VAL A 66 -3.10 -2.72 -6.78
N LEU A 67 -3.97 -3.66 -6.42
CA LEU A 67 -4.86 -4.36 -7.33
C LEU A 67 -6.28 -3.83 -7.20
N SER A 68 -7.08 -3.86 -8.26
CA SER A 68 -8.52 -3.64 -8.15
C SER A 68 -9.22 -4.71 -7.29
N PRO A 69 -10.45 -4.47 -6.82
CA PRO A 69 -11.18 -5.44 -6.00
C PRO A 69 -11.34 -6.83 -6.66
N ASP A 70 -11.49 -6.85 -7.99
CA ASP A 70 -11.61 -8.06 -8.82
C ASP A 70 -10.25 -8.61 -9.31
N GLY A 71 -9.14 -7.91 -9.02
CA GLY A 71 -7.79 -8.29 -9.41
C GLY A 71 -7.46 -8.13 -10.90
N THR A 72 -8.33 -7.49 -11.70
CA THR A 72 -8.15 -7.35 -13.15
C THR A 72 -7.26 -6.16 -13.55
N LYS A 73 -7.15 -5.15 -12.68
CA LYS A 73 -6.32 -3.98 -12.88
C LYS A 73 -5.28 -3.88 -11.78
N GLU A 74 -4.16 -3.25 -12.10
CA GLU A 74 -3.08 -3.00 -11.16
C GLU A 74 -2.49 -1.61 -11.34
N TRP A 75 -1.94 -1.10 -10.25
CA TRP A 75 -1.28 0.19 -10.16
C TRP A 75 -0.04 0.05 -9.30
N MET A 76 1.10 0.50 -9.81
CA MET A 76 2.36 0.47 -9.08
C MET A 76 2.63 1.84 -8.47
N VAL A 77 3.06 1.85 -7.22
CA VAL A 77 3.43 3.04 -6.47
C VAL A 77 4.88 2.91 -6.04
N GLU A 78 5.63 3.99 -6.24
CA GLU A 78 7.04 4.14 -5.86
C GLU A 78 7.17 5.29 -4.87
N CYS A 79 7.65 5.01 -3.67
CA CYS A 79 7.81 5.95 -2.57
C CYS A 79 9.13 6.71 -2.70
N GLN A 80 9.04 8.01 -2.90
CA GLN A 80 10.17 8.93 -2.96
C GLN A 80 10.38 9.54 -1.57
N GLY A 81 11.19 8.87 -0.76
CA GLY A 81 11.66 9.41 0.52
C GLY A 81 12.43 10.72 0.30
N LYS A 82 12.50 11.57 1.34
CA LYS A 82 13.36 12.77 1.29
C LYS A 82 14.80 12.32 0.98
N VAL A 83 15.30 12.82 -0.15
CA VAL A 83 16.68 12.65 -0.59
C VAL A 83 17.58 13.34 0.46
N ILE A 84 18.16 12.56 1.37
CA ILE A 84 19.32 13.02 2.12
C ILE A 84 20.50 12.98 1.14
N HIS A 85 20.79 14.16 0.58
CA HIS A 85 21.97 14.60 -0.18
C HIS A 85 22.64 13.66 -1.22
N ASP A 86 22.80 14.22 -2.42
CA ASP A 86 23.91 13.99 -3.36
C ASP A 86 24.16 12.57 -3.87
N ARG A 87 23.27 12.09 -4.74
CA ARG A 87 23.72 11.27 -5.87
C ARG A 87 23.14 11.81 -7.17
N VAL A 88 23.93 12.63 -7.86
CA VAL A 88 23.75 12.90 -9.29
C VAL A 88 23.51 11.55 -9.99
N GLY A 89 22.29 11.34 -10.52
CA GLY A 89 21.88 10.09 -11.18
C GLY A 89 20.82 9.24 -10.45
N ALA A 90 20.48 9.52 -9.19
CA ALA A 90 19.40 8.78 -8.49
C ALA A 90 18.03 8.98 -9.17
N GLY A 91 17.69 10.24 -9.50
CA GLY A 91 16.46 10.56 -10.24
C GLY A 91 16.42 9.95 -11.65
N THR A 92 17.58 9.83 -12.31
CA THR A 92 17.68 9.17 -13.63
C THR A 92 17.38 7.68 -13.53
N ARG A 93 17.92 7.00 -12.51
CA ARG A 93 17.69 5.56 -12.31
C ARG A 93 16.23 5.24 -11.97
N ASP A 94 15.58 6.08 -11.16
CA ASP A 94 14.17 5.90 -10.82
C ASP A 94 13.27 6.19 -12.02
N SER A 95 13.60 7.19 -12.83
CA SER A 95 12.91 7.48 -14.10
C SER A 95 13.04 6.33 -15.10
N LEU A 96 14.23 5.74 -15.24
CA LEU A 96 14.45 4.59 -16.12
C LEU A 96 13.67 3.36 -15.64
N ARG A 97 13.58 3.13 -14.32
CA ARG A 97 12.78 2.05 -13.75
C ARG A 97 11.29 2.23 -14.04
N ALA A 98 10.76 3.43 -13.81
CA ALA A 98 9.38 3.75 -14.14
C ALA A 98 9.09 3.54 -15.63
N THR A 99 10.00 4.01 -16.50
CA THR A 99 9.90 3.82 -17.95
C THR A 99 9.90 2.33 -18.32
N ALA A 100 10.82 1.53 -17.75
CA ALA A 100 10.90 0.10 -17.99
C ALA A 100 9.59 -0.63 -17.64
N LEU A 101 9.00 -0.31 -16.49
CA LEU A 101 7.70 -0.86 -16.08
C LEU A 101 6.57 -0.41 -17.03
N GLN A 102 6.57 0.85 -17.47
CA GLN A 102 5.60 1.37 -18.42
C GLN A 102 5.70 0.69 -19.80
N THR A 103 6.91 0.32 -20.27
CA THR A 103 7.05 -0.45 -21.52
C THR A 103 6.41 -1.84 -21.44
N MET A 104 6.20 -2.36 -20.23
CA MET A 104 5.51 -3.61 -19.98
C MET A 104 3.99 -3.43 -19.76
N GLY A 105 3.48 -2.19 -19.88
CA GLY A 105 2.07 -1.86 -19.70
C GLY A 105 1.67 -1.57 -18.24
N HIS A 106 2.62 -1.53 -17.31
CA HIS A 106 2.32 -1.18 -15.92
C HIS A 106 2.19 0.34 -15.76
N SER A 107 1.15 0.78 -15.05
CA SER A 107 1.04 2.15 -14.60
C SER A 107 1.85 2.33 -13.31
N VAL A 108 2.66 3.40 -13.25
CA VAL A 108 3.55 3.71 -12.13
C VAL A 108 3.32 5.15 -11.68
N THR A 109 3.20 5.38 -10.39
CA THR A 109 3.15 6.74 -9.81
C THR A 109 4.18 6.90 -8.70
N MET A 110 4.91 8.01 -8.78
CA MET A 110 5.83 8.43 -7.73
C MET A 110 5.04 9.15 -6.64
N VAL A 111 5.23 8.73 -5.39
CA VAL A 111 4.55 9.29 -4.22
C VAL A 111 5.58 9.78 -3.22
N THR A 112 5.45 11.02 -2.78
CA THR A 112 6.38 11.66 -1.86
C THR A 112 5.82 11.72 -0.44
N SER A 113 6.71 11.93 0.53
CA SER A 113 6.28 12.19 1.91
C SER A 113 5.31 13.36 2.04
N ASP A 114 5.51 14.43 1.25
CA ASP A 114 4.65 15.63 1.28
C ASP A 114 3.22 15.33 0.82
N GLN A 115 3.06 14.44 -0.18
CA GLN A 115 1.74 14.00 -0.63
C GLN A 115 1.02 13.13 0.41
N LEU A 116 1.74 12.37 1.23
CA LEU A 116 1.13 11.50 2.23
C LEU A 116 0.87 12.19 3.58
N SER A 117 1.73 13.15 3.95
CA SER A 117 1.60 13.94 5.18
C SER A 117 0.56 15.06 5.09
N ASP A 118 0.03 15.33 3.91
CA ASP A 118 -1.02 16.31 3.66
C ASP A 118 -2.32 15.58 3.30
N SER A 119 -3.40 15.87 4.03
CA SER A 119 -4.67 15.15 3.88
C SER A 119 -5.30 15.37 2.50
N ASP A 120 -5.23 16.60 1.98
CA ASP A 120 -5.85 16.95 0.70
C ASP A 120 -5.07 16.33 -0.47
N LYS A 121 -3.74 16.36 -0.41
CA LYS A 121 -2.89 15.70 -1.42
C LYS A 121 -3.06 14.19 -1.37
N PHE A 122 -3.21 13.61 -0.18
CA PHE A 122 -3.47 12.18 -0.05
C PHE A 122 -4.84 11.79 -0.62
N ASN A 123 -5.88 12.60 -0.40
CA ASN A 123 -7.19 12.38 -1.00
C ASN A 123 -7.14 12.44 -2.53
N ALA A 124 -6.36 13.36 -3.11
CA ALA A 124 -6.14 13.39 -4.56
C ALA A 124 -5.46 12.10 -5.08
N LEU A 125 -4.56 11.50 -4.30
CA LEU A 125 -3.98 10.18 -4.62
C LEU A 125 -5.04 9.08 -4.56
N LEU A 126 -5.95 9.10 -3.58
CA LEU A 126 -7.06 8.13 -3.50
C LEU A 126 -8.04 8.27 -4.66
N ASP A 127 -8.32 9.48 -5.13
CA ASP A 127 -9.14 9.73 -6.31
C ASP A 127 -8.48 9.16 -7.57
N LEU A 128 -7.16 9.32 -7.70
CA LEU A 128 -6.39 8.69 -8.78
C LEU A 128 -6.48 7.16 -8.72
N LEU A 129 -6.32 6.56 -7.53
CA LEU A 129 -6.51 5.11 -7.36
C LEU A 129 -7.93 4.67 -7.71
N SER A 130 -8.95 5.47 -7.36
CA SER A 130 -10.35 5.19 -7.69
C SER A 130 -10.57 5.13 -9.19
N ALA A 131 -10.08 6.14 -9.92
CA ALA A 131 -10.21 6.22 -11.37
C ALA A 131 -9.52 5.04 -12.08
N GLN A 132 -8.34 4.65 -11.60
CA GLN A 132 -7.50 3.65 -12.26
C GLN A 132 -7.97 2.22 -11.94
N LEU A 133 -8.28 1.96 -10.68
CA LEU A 133 -8.57 0.62 -10.17
C LEU A 133 -10.06 0.35 -9.95
N ASN A 134 -10.94 1.32 -10.22
CA ASN A 134 -12.37 1.23 -9.95
C ASN A 134 -12.65 0.90 -8.47
N ILE A 135 -11.94 1.57 -7.57
CA ILE A 135 -12.12 1.44 -6.13
C ILE A 135 -13.13 2.48 -5.67
N HIS A 136 -14.05 2.07 -4.80
CA HIS A 136 -14.92 3.00 -4.08
C HIS A 136 -14.41 3.18 -2.65
N TRP A 137 -14.07 4.41 -2.32
CA TRP A 137 -13.69 4.81 -0.97
C TRP A 137 -14.92 5.32 -0.22
N PRO A 138 -15.33 4.68 0.89
CA PRO A 138 -16.48 5.12 1.66
C PRO A 138 -16.18 6.45 2.37
N GLU A 139 -17.17 7.33 2.46
CA GLU A 139 -17.04 8.56 3.24
C GLU A 139 -16.70 8.25 4.71
N LYS A 140 -15.71 8.96 5.24
CA LYS A 140 -15.30 8.82 6.64
C LYS A 140 -16.23 9.61 7.56
N THR A 141 -16.61 8.99 8.67
CA THR A 141 -17.26 9.71 9.78
C THR A 141 -16.28 10.69 10.42
N SER A 142 -16.77 11.72 11.12
CA SER A 142 -15.89 12.68 11.83
C SER A 142 -14.90 12.00 12.79
N LYS A 143 -15.31 10.89 13.42
CA LYS A 143 -14.43 10.08 14.28
C LYS A 143 -13.29 9.43 13.49
N GLN A 144 -13.56 8.96 12.27
CA GLN A 144 -12.57 8.32 11.41
C GLN A 144 -11.64 9.34 10.76
N VAL A 145 -12.14 10.53 10.42
CA VAL A 145 -11.31 11.67 10.01
C VAL A 145 -10.34 12.04 11.13
N PHE A 146 -10.83 12.20 12.37
CA PHE A 146 -9.98 12.45 13.52
C PHE A 146 -8.95 11.34 13.76
N ALA A 147 -9.34 10.08 13.59
CA ALA A 147 -8.42 8.94 13.71
C ALA A 147 -7.33 8.96 12.62
N GLU A 148 -7.66 9.37 11.40
CA GLU A 148 -6.71 9.52 10.29
C GLU A 148 -5.74 10.66 10.55
N ASP A 149 -6.21 11.83 11.00
CA ASP A 149 -5.35 12.96 11.34
C ASP A 149 -4.40 12.60 12.49
N LYS A 150 -4.92 11.89 13.50
CA LYS A 150 -4.10 11.38 14.58
C LYS A 150 -3.07 10.37 14.08
N LEU A 151 -3.47 9.39 13.28
CA LEU A 151 -2.55 8.42 12.67
C LEU A 151 -1.47 9.16 11.89
N ARG A 152 -1.84 10.10 11.02
CA ARG A 152 -0.93 10.91 10.22
C ARG A 152 0.06 11.69 11.09
N SER A 153 -0.42 12.33 12.16
CA SER A 153 0.47 13.00 13.12
C SER A 153 1.43 12.01 13.77
N GLU A 154 0.98 10.83 14.20
CA GLU A 154 1.84 9.83 14.82
C GLU A 154 2.85 9.25 13.84
N ILE A 155 2.48 9.07 12.57
CA ILE A 155 3.32 8.38 11.58
C ILE A 155 4.25 9.30 10.79
N PHE A 156 3.94 10.59 10.65
CA PHE A 156 4.77 11.58 9.94
C PHE A 156 5.44 12.60 10.87
N ASP A 157 5.14 12.60 12.17
CA ASP A 157 6.00 13.25 13.16
C ASP A 157 7.34 12.52 13.25
N ASP A 158 8.26 13.07 14.02
CA ASP A 158 9.69 12.79 13.98
C ASP A 158 10.04 11.36 14.44
N TRP A 159 9.79 10.37 13.58
CA TRP A 159 10.23 8.97 13.73
C TRP A 159 11.76 8.88 13.83
N ILE A 160 12.47 9.91 13.36
CA ILE A 160 13.92 10.06 13.52
C ILE A 160 14.29 10.30 14.99
N LYS A 161 13.41 10.88 15.83
CA LYS A 161 13.64 10.97 17.28
C LYS A 161 13.47 9.63 18.01
N LEU A 162 12.82 8.65 17.40
CA LEU A 162 12.62 7.31 17.96
C LEU A 162 13.70 6.29 17.53
N ALA A 163 14.54 6.65 16.57
CA ALA A 163 15.62 5.82 16.11
C ALA A 163 16.94 6.57 16.31
N ASP A 164 17.80 6.10 17.22
CA ASP A 164 19.23 6.30 17.03
C ASP A 164 19.53 5.86 15.59
N GLU A 165 19.87 6.82 14.71
CA GLU A 165 20.11 6.55 13.30
C GLU A 165 21.15 5.43 13.21
N PRO A 166 20.77 4.23 12.73
CA PRO A 166 21.74 3.15 12.63
C PRO A 166 22.82 3.58 11.66
N SER A 167 24.08 3.25 12.02
CA SER A 167 25.23 3.49 11.16
C SER A 167 24.96 2.96 9.75
N ALA A 168 25.59 3.56 8.73
CA ALA A 168 25.41 3.13 7.35
C ALA A 168 25.60 1.60 7.17
N THR A 169 26.53 1.01 7.93
CA THR A 169 26.78 -0.44 7.99
C THR A 169 25.60 -1.21 8.56
N GLU A 170 25.05 -0.77 9.68
CA GLU A 170 23.88 -1.41 10.32
C GLU A 170 22.63 -1.27 9.44
N ARG A 171 22.47 -0.14 8.76
CA ARG A 171 21.41 0.09 7.77
C ARG A 171 21.53 -0.86 6.58
N ALA A 172 22.73 -1.03 6.03
CA ALA A 172 22.99 -1.97 4.94
C ALA A 172 22.75 -3.43 5.35
N ARG A 173 23.15 -3.81 6.58
CA ARG A 173 22.89 -5.13 7.16
C ARG A 173 21.38 -5.39 7.30
N ARG A 174 20.65 -4.46 7.94
CA ARG A 174 19.19 -4.54 8.09
C ARG A 174 18.47 -4.61 6.75
N TYR A 175 18.92 -3.82 5.77
CA TYR A 175 18.37 -3.88 4.41
C TYR A 175 18.60 -5.26 3.78
N ALA A 176 19.81 -5.83 3.89
CA ALA A 176 20.11 -7.17 3.38
C ALA A 176 19.30 -8.27 4.09
N GLU A 177 19.12 -8.18 5.40
CA GLU A 177 18.31 -9.13 6.19
C GLU A 177 16.82 -9.03 5.84
N ASN A 178 16.29 -7.81 5.74
CA ASN A 178 14.94 -7.57 5.28
C ASN A 178 14.77 -8.10 3.85
N LYS A 179 15.75 -7.90 2.97
CA LYS A 179 15.75 -8.45 1.61
C LYS A 179 15.76 -9.98 1.59
N ALA A 180 16.52 -10.64 2.47
CA ALA A 180 16.51 -12.10 2.59
C ALA A 180 15.14 -12.63 3.07
N ARG A 181 14.46 -11.90 3.95
CA ARG A 181 13.08 -12.21 4.38
C ARG A 181 12.03 -12.04 3.27
N ARG A 182 12.34 -11.33 2.17
CA ARG A 182 11.45 -11.10 1.01
C ARG A 182 11.47 -12.25 -0.02
N ALA A 183 12.25 -13.32 0.17
CA ALA A 183 12.31 -14.42 -0.78
C ALA A 183 10.92 -15.08 -0.99
N PRO A 184 10.56 -15.48 -2.24
CA PRO A 184 9.22 -15.97 -2.56
C PRO A 184 8.79 -17.15 -1.68
N GLY A 185 7.60 -17.08 -1.09
CA GLY A 185 7.01 -18.16 -0.29
C GLY A 185 6.80 -17.85 1.20
N HIS A 186 7.34 -16.73 1.72
CA HIS A 186 7.10 -16.30 3.11
C HIS A 186 5.82 -15.43 3.24
N PHE A 187 4.71 -15.90 2.68
CA PHE A 187 3.39 -15.30 2.93
C PHE A 187 2.93 -15.74 4.32
N LEU A 188 3.33 -15.00 5.36
CA LEU A 188 2.69 -15.12 6.67
C LEU A 188 1.19 -14.91 6.47
N LYS A 189 0.39 -15.93 6.81
CA LYS A 189 -1.07 -15.82 6.85
C LYS A 189 -1.43 -14.52 7.57
N ARG A 190 -2.07 -13.61 6.83
CA ARG A 190 -2.47 -12.27 7.29
C ARG A 190 -3.27 -12.41 8.59
N LYS A 191 -2.67 -12.08 9.74
CA LYS A 191 -3.41 -12.05 11.01
C LYS A 191 -4.40 -10.89 10.92
N LYS A 192 -5.67 -11.14 11.23
CA LYS A 192 -6.66 -10.07 11.41
C LYS A 192 -6.12 -9.10 12.46
N CYS A 193 -6.09 -7.79 12.17
CA CYS A 193 -5.86 -6.79 13.22
C CYS A 193 -6.96 -6.99 14.30
N PRO A 194 -6.60 -7.26 15.57
CA PRO A 194 -7.58 -7.64 16.57
C PRO A 194 -8.33 -6.42 17.15
N ASN A 195 -9.63 -6.66 17.36
CA ASN A 195 -10.64 -5.95 18.17
C ASN A 195 -11.61 -5.01 17.40
N GLY A 196 -12.93 -5.10 17.55
CA GLY A 196 -13.72 -5.90 18.49
C GLY A 196 -15.22 -5.99 18.14
N MET A 197 -15.84 -7.05 18.69
CA MET A 197 -17.27 -7.29 18.93
C MET A 197 -18.28 -7.12 17.78
N GLY A 198 -18.82 -8.27 17.36
CA GLY A 198 -20.10 -8.36 16.67
C GLY A 198 -20.25 -9.66 15.90
N LYS A 199 -20.63 -10.75 16.57
CA LYS A 199 -21.23 -11.89 15.88
C LYS A 199 -22.42 -11.36 15.07
N ARG A 200 -22.38 -11.41 13.74
CA ARG A 200 -23.57 -11.29 12.90
C ARG A 200 -23.71 -12.53 12.04
N GLY A 201 -24.78 -13.26 12.38
CA GLY A 201 -25.63 -14.11 11.55
C GLY A 201 -24.98 -14.88 10.41
N LYS A 202 -25.02 -16.22 10.54
CA LYS A 202 -25.10 -17.11 9.39
C LYS A 202 -26.29 -16.66 8.53
N TYR A 203 -26.05 -16.19 7.32
CA TYR A 203 -27.08 -16.14 6.30
C TYR A 203 -27.33 -17.58 5.84
N THR A 204 -28.37 -18.19 6.39
CA THR A 204 -28.99 -19.38 5.81
C THR A 204 -29.73 -18.94 4.55
N ASN A 205 -29.36 -19.54 3.41
CA ASN A 205 -30.16 -19.48 2.19
C ASN A 205 -31.57 -19.97 2.51
N VAL A 206 -32.56 -19.11 2.37
CA VAL A 206 -33.96 -19.50 2.27
C VAL A 206 -34.35 -19.36 0.80
N GLU A 207 -34.55 -20.51 0.17
CA GLU A 207 -35.13 -20.65 -1.17
C GLU A 207 -36.45 -19.86 -1.24
N ARG A 208 -36.53 -18.92 -2.18
CA ARG A 208 -37.82 -18.32 -2.56
C ARG A 208 -38.56 -19.29 -3.48
N LYS A 209 -39.63 -19.90 -2.96
CA LYS A 209 -40.66 -20.53 -3.80
C LYS A 209 -41.36 -19.46 -4.67
N PRO A 210 -41.71 -19.76 -5.93
CA PRO A 210 -42.48 -18.85 -6.76
C PRO A 210 -43.95 -18.87 -6.33
N SER A 211 -44.49 -17.72 -5.94
CA SER A 211 -45.93 -17.53 -5.76
C SER A 211 -46.58 -17.25 -7.10
N GLY A 212 -47.40 -18.18 -7.58
CA GLY A 212 -48.32 -17.94 -8.67
C GLY A 212 -49.39 -16.92 -8.26
N HIS A 213 -49.75 -16.06 -9.21
CA HIS A 213 -51.01 -15.35 -9.18
C HIS A 213 -51.61 -15.33 -10.57
N SER A 214 -52.67 -16.12 -10.70
CA SER A 214 -53.72 -16.04 -11.70
C SER A 214 -54.31 -14.64 -11.70
N ARG A 215 -54.62 -14.10 -12.89
CA ARG A 215 -55.65 -13.08 -13.04
C ARG A 215 -56.58 -13.49 -14.16
N GLU A 216 -57.84 -13.56 -13.78
CA GLU A 216 -59.02 -13.63 -14.65
C GLU A 216 -59.07 -12.38 -15.54
N ASN A 217 -59.27 -12.62 -16.85
CA ASN A 217 -60.37 -12.09 -17.66
C ASN A 217 -60.38 -12.84 -18.99
#